data_AF-A0AAV7DLP3-F1
#
_entry.id   AF-A0AAV7DLP3-F1
#
_cell.length_a   1.000
_cell.length_b   1.000
_cell.length_c   1.000
_cell.angle_alpha   90.00
_cell.angle_beta   90.00
_cell.angle_gamma   90.00
#
_symmetry.space_group_name_H-M   'P 1'
#
loop_
_entity.id
_entity.type
_entity.pdbx_description
1 polymer ?
#
loop_
_entity_poly.entity_id
_entity_poly.type
_entity_poly.pdbx_seq_one_letter_code
_entity_poly.pdbx_strand_id
1 'polypeptide(L)'
;MFCADVSGGSCVWLHTHLIVTSCGCGIFSALCSEVIFIFLLKMDEEPERTKRWEGGYERTWEVLKEDESGSLKATIDEILFKDKRKRVFEHHGQVRLGMMRHMFVIIDGSRTMEDQDLKPNRLTCTLKMLEYFVDEYFDQNPISQIGLLITRNKRAEKLTELAGNPRQHISTLKKAVDMTCSGEPSLYNSLNLALQTLKHMPAHTSREILVIFSSLTTCDPSNIYDIIKSLKASKIRVSVIGLSAEVRVCTVLTRETGGVYHVILDESHYKELLMHHVSPPPASTSSECSLIRMGFPQHTMGSLSDQDAKPSFSMAHLDSTSEPGLTLGGYFCPQCKAKYSELPVECKVCRLTLVSAPHLARSYHHLFPLDAFKEISIAEYEGERYCRGCDGEIKDPQVYICTICDCVFCVECDLFIHNSLHCCPGCIHTQPNSMVS
;
A
#
# COMPACT_ATOMS: atom_id res chain seq x y z
N MET A 1 20.89 -3.74 -62.50
CA MET A 1 22.34 -3.53 -62.36
C MET A 1 22.81 -4.44 -61.23
N PHE A 2 23.94 -5.12 -61.44
CA PHE A 2 24.33 -6.47 -60.99
C PHE A 2 24.58 -6.73 -59.48
N CYS A 3 24.66 -8.05 -59.17
CA CYS A 3 25.25 -8.81 -58.03
C CYS A 3 24.35 -9.01 -56.78
N ALA A 4 23.84 -10.23 -56.46
CA ALA A 4 24.47 -11.48 -55.97
C ALA A 4 25.17 -11.29 -54.60
N ASP A 5 24.99 -12.07 -53.52
CA ASP A 5 24.32 -13.35 -53.26
C ASP A 5 24.06 -13.52 -51.73
N VAL A 6 22.98 -14.23 -51.41
CA VAL A 6 22.69 -15.17 -50.28
C VAL A 6 23.20 -14.92 -48.84
N SER A 7 22.24 -14.72 -47.92
CA SER A 7 22.20 -15.27 -46.54
C SER A 7 20.82 -14.99 -45.93
N GLY A 8 20.06 -15.86 -45.28
CA GLY A 8 20.19 -17.26 -44.87
C GLY A 8 18.93 -17.57 -44.06
N GLY A 9 18.15 -18.57 -44.49
CA GLY A 9 16.92 -19.01 -43.83
C GLY A 9 17.11 -20.35 -43.12
N SER A 10 16.61 -20.40 -41.89
CA SER A 10 15.94 -21.52 -41.20
C SER A 10 16.56 -22.93 -41.16
N CYS A 11 16.61 -23.44 -39.91
CA CYS A 11 16.52 -24.83 -39.44
C CYS A 11 17.64 -25.80 -39.83
N VAL A 12 18.19 -26.49 -38.83
CA VAL A 12 18.04 -27.95 -38.63
C VAL A 12 18.93 -28.41 -37.46
N TRP A 13 18.34 -29.26 -36.64
CA TRP A 13 18.94 -30.13 -35.63
C TRP A 13 20.18 -30.89 -36.13
N LEU A 14 21.24 -31.04 -35.34
CA LEU A 14 22.06 -32.26 -35.48
C LEU A 14 22.82 -32.64 -34.21
N HIS A 15 22.66 -33.93 -33.90
CA HIS A 15 23.41 -34.75 -32.96
C HIS A 15 24.93 -34.59 -33.11
N THR A 16 25.62 -34.40 -31.97
CA THR A 16 27.06 -34.62 -31.82
C THR A 16 27.33 -36.10 -31.54
N HIS A 17 28.07 -36.77 -32.43
CA HIS A 17 28.83 -37.98 -32.10
C HIS A 17 30.32 -37.72 -32.29
N LEU A 18 31.06 -38.01 -31.22
CA LEU A 18 32.49 -37.87 -31.04
C LEU A 18 33.24 -38.93 -31.85
N ILE A 19 34.29 -38.51 -32.53
CA ILE A 19 35.28 -39.35 -33.22
C ILE A 19 36.23 -39.93 -32.16
N VAL A 20 36.39 -41.26 -32.11
CA VAL A 20 37.53 -41.93 -31.47
C VAL A 20 38.33 -42.63 -32.56
N THR A 21 39.57 -42.20 -32.71
CA THR A 21 40.60 -42.73 -33.61
C THR A 21 41.08 -44.11 -33.17
N SER A 22 41.14 -45.05 -34.13
CA SER A 22 41.70 -46.40 -33.99
C SER A 22 43.19 -46.46 -34.33
N CYS A 23 43.97 -47.05 -33.43
CA CYS A 23 45.26 -47.71 -33.65
C CYS A 23 45.08 -49.04 -32.90
N GLY A 24 45.26 -50.27 -33.39
CA GLY A 24 45.97 -50.90 -34.48
C GLY A 24 45.83 -52.43 -34.24
N CYS A 25 46.09 -53.25 -35.26
CA CYS A 25 46.13 -54.73 -35.34
C CYS A 25 46.08 -55.52 -34.00
N GLY A 26 45.23 -56.55 -33.80
CA GLY A 26 44.86 -57.64 -34.70
C GLY A 26 45.65 -58.90 -34.30
N ILE A 27 44.95 -59.98 -33.87
CA ILE A 27 45.28 -61.42 -34.04
C ILE A 27 44.40 -62.29 -33.12
N PHE A 28 43.59 -63.14 -33.78
CA PHE A 28 43.08 -64.48 -33.37
C PHE A 28 42.11 -64.55 -32.17
N SER A 29 40.80 -64.77 -32.37
CA SER A 29 40.14 -66.00 -32.86
C SER A 29 40.47 -67.27 -32.06
N ALA A 30 39.99 -67.34 -30.82
CA ALA A 30 39.52 -68.55 -30.14
C ALA A 30 39.28 -68.18 -28.67
N LEU A 31 38.05 -67.85 -28.30
CA LEU A 31 37.46 -67.93 -26.95
C LEU A 31 36.01 -67.40 -26.98
N CYS A 32 35.31 -67.61 -28.11
CA CYS A 32 33.90 -67.30 -28.26
C CYS A 32 33.09 -68.54 -27.87
N SER A 33 33.11 -68.89 -26.57
CA SER A 33 32.15 -69.83 -25.96
C SER A 33 32.15 -69.82 -24.43
N GLU A 34 33.13 -69.20 -23.74
CA GLU A 34 33.16 -69.20 -22.26
C GLU A 34 32.73 -67.87 -21.60
N VAL A 35 32.50 -66.80 -22.36
CA VAL A 35 32.08 -65.51 -21.78
C VAL A 35 30.55 -65.37 -21.67
N ILE A 36 29.78 -66.27 -22.29
CA ILE A 36 28.30 -66.25 -22.24
C ILE A 36 27.77 -66.82 -20.91
N PHE A 37 28.57 -67.57 -20.16
CA PHE A 37 28.12 -68.22 -18.91
C PHE A 37 28.38 -67.41 -17.62
N ILE A 38 29.07 -66.26 -17.70
CA ILE A 38 29.33 -65.38 -16.54
C ILE A 38 28.37 -64.17 -16.50
N PHE A 39 27.52 -63.98 -17.50
CA PHE A 39 26.56 -62.87 -17.53
C PHE A 39 25.19 -63.18 -16.89
N LEU A 40 25.01 -64.36 -16.28
CA LEU A 40 23.70 -64.80 -15.76
C LEU A 40 23.64 -64.97 -14.23
N LEU A 41 24.69 -64.56 -13.50
CA LEU A 41 24.67 -64.53 -12.03
C LEU A 41 25.35 -63.27 -11.49
N LYS A 42 24.71 -62.13 -11.74
CA LYS A 42 24.69 -60.99 -10.82
C LYS A 42 23.49 -60.11 -11.17
N MET A 43 22.33 -60.54 -10.69
CA MET A 43 21.26 -59.61 -10.36
C MET A 43 21.68 -58.90 -9.07
N ASP A 44 22.56 -57.92 -9.20
CA ASP A 44 22.70 -56.88 -8.18
C ASP A 44 21.87 -55.69 -8.68
N GLU A 45 20.88 -55.33 -7.86
CA GLU A 45 19.89 -54.28 -8.06
C GLU A 45 20.51 -52.99 -8.62
N GLU A 46 20.23 -52.65 -9.88
CA GLU A 46 20.26 -51.25 -10.29
C GLU A 46 19.03 -50.59 -9.63
N PRO A 47 19.18 -49.65 -8.68
CA PRO A 47 18.04 -48.88 -8.26
C PRO A 47 17.51 -48.17 -9.50
N GLU A 48 16.20 -48.29 -9.73
CA GLU A 48 15.48 -47.60 -10.79
C GLU A 48 16.05 -46.20 -10.93
N ARG A 49 16.62 -45.90 -12.09
CA ARG A 49 17.17 -44.59 -12.41
C ARG A 49 15.98 -43.62 -12.46
N THR A 50 15.62 -43.12 -11.27
CA THR A 50 14.59 -42.11 -11.03
C THR A 50 14.78 -41.02 -12.06
N LYS A 51 13.69 -40.66 -12.74
CA LYS A 51 13.75 -39.71 -13.84
C LYS A 51 14.37 -38.41 -13.30
N ARG A 52 15.16 -37.68 -14.08
CA ARG A 52 15.90 -36.47 -13.61
C ARG A 52 15.05 -35.42 -12.87
N TRP A 53 13.73 -35.45 -12.98
CA TRP A 53 12.81 -34.60 -12.22
C TRP A 53 12.49 -35.14 -10.81
N GLU A 54 12.63 -36.44 -10.53
CA GLU A 54 12.54 -37.02 -9.18
C GLU A 54 13.78 -36.67 -8.34
N GLY A 55 14.99 -36.70 -8.93
CA GLY A 55 16.22 -36.29 -8.22
C GLY A 55 16.42 -34.76 -8.10
N GLY A 56 15.76 -33.97 -8.94
CA GLY A 56 15.85 -32.50 -8.91
C GLY A 56 14.84 -31.81 -8.00
N TYR A 57 13.75 -32.51 -7.65
CA TYR A 57 12.69 -31.97 -6.78
C TYR A 57 13.04 -32.06 -5.29
N GLU A 58 14.00 -32.91 -4.90
CA GLU A 58 14.27 -33.16 -3.49
C GLU A 58 14.95 -32.01 -2.72
N ARG A 59 15.51 -30.96 -3.33
CA ARG A 59 16.48 -30.11 -2.58
C ARG A 59 16.44 -28.60 -2.81
N THR A 60 15.30 -28.02 -3.15
CA THR A 60 15.15 -26.54 -2.97
C THR A 60 15.10 -26.16 -1.49
N TRP A 61 14.63 -27.06 -0.62
CA TRP A 61 14.55 -26.84 0.82
C TRP A 61 15.88 -27.05 1.56
N GLU A 62 16.86 -27.77 0.98
CA GLU A 62 18.20 -27.93 1.58
C GLU A 62 19.04 -26.65 1.57
N VAL A 63 18.70 -25.68 0.71
CA VAL A 63 19.38 -24.37 0.64
C VAL A 63 18.88 -23.41 1.73
N LEU A 64 17.67 -23.64 2.25
CA LEU A 64 17.18 -22.95 3.44
C LEU A 64 17.85 -23.55 4.67
N LYS A 65 19.01 -23.00 5.05
CA LYS A 65 19.67 -23.32 6.31
C LYS A 65 18.79 -22.84 7.46
N GLU A 66 18.36 -23.78 8.29
CA GLU A 66 17.80 -23.49 9.60
C GLU A 66 18.91 -22.98 10.53
N ASP A 67 18.60 -21.98 11.36
CA ASP A 67 19.50 -21.55 12.44
C ASP A 67 19.64 -22.67 13.49
N GLU A 68 20.59 -22.54 14.43
CA GLU A 68 20.92 -23.53 15.47
C GLU A 68 19.72 -23.92 16.38
N SER A 69 18.59 -23.21 16.25
CA SER A 69 17.32 -23.41 16.95
C SER A 69 16.19 -23.99 16.08
N GLY A 70 16.44 -24.29 14.80
CA GLY A 70 15.45 -24.90 13.90
C GLY A 70 14.34 -23.95 13.41
N SER A 71 14.56 -22.63 13.43
CA SER A 71 13.55 -21.64 13.03
C SER A 71 14.01 -20.78 11.85
N LEU A 72 13.19 -20.72 10.79
CA LEU A 72 13.40 -19.90 9.58
C LEU A 72 12.85 -18.48 9.71
N LYS A 73 12.27 -18.12 10.87
CA LYS A 73 11.54 -16.85 11.04
C LYS A 73 12.47 -15.64 11.17
N ALA A 74 13.63 -15.80 11.80
CA ALA A 74 14.54 -14.71 12.10
C ALA A 74 15.07 -14.02 10.82
N THR A 75 15.44 -14.80 9.80
CA THR A 75 15.98 -14.26 8.53
C THR A 75 14.92 -13.50 7.73
N ILE A 76 13.66 -13.94 7.77
CA ILE A 76 12.55 -13.27 7.09
C ILE A 76 12.22 -11.95 7.77
N ASP A 77 12.23 -11.93 9.10
CA ASP A 77 11.99 -10.72 9.89
C ASP A 77 13.10 -9.67 9.67
N GLU A 78 14.36 -10.08 9.52
CA GLU A 78 15.47 -9.19 9.14
C GLU A 78 15.32 -8.58 7.74
N ILE A 79 14.88 -9.38 6.75
CA ILE A 79 14.64 -8.89 5.38
C ILE A 79 13.47 -7.89 5.38
N LEU A 80 12.36 -8.24 6.05
CA LEU A 80 11.21 -7.35 6.20
C LEU A 80 11.59 -6.05 6.93
N PHE A 81 12.42 -6.15 7.95
CA PHE A 81 12.92 -4.98 8.69
C PHE A 81 13.77 -4.08 7.79
N LYS A 82 14.70 -4.65 7.03
CA LYS A 82 15.55 -3.91 6.09
C LYS A 82 14.73 -3.21 5.00
N ASP A 83 13.67 -3.84 4.51
CA ASP A 83 12.79 -3.27 3.50
C ASP A 83 11.83 -2.22 4.06
N LYS A 84 11.36 -2.37 5.30
CA LYS A 84 10.62 -1.29 6.01
C LYS A 84 11.49 -0.06 6.19
N ARG A 85 12.74 -0.27 6.60
CA ARG A 85 13.71 0.80 6.86
C ARG A 85 14.13 1.53 5.58
N LYS A 86 14.46 0.83 4.49
CA LYS A 86 14.74 1.46 3.18
C LYS A 86 13.63 2.42 2.73
N ARG A 87 12.38 2.10 3.02
CA ARG A 87 11.22 2.93 2.66
C ARG A 87 11.09 4.18 3.53
N VAL A 88 11.44 4.10 4.82
CA VAL A 88 11.62 5.31 5.66
C VAL A 88 12.66 6.21 4.99
N PHE A 89 13.81 5.68 4.55
CA PHE A 89 14.83 6.49 3.87
C PHE A 89 14.38 7.10 2.53
N GLU A 90 13.60 6.40 1.72
CA GLU A 90 13.18 6.89 0.39
C GLU A 90 12.12 8.02 0.46
N HIS A 91 11.39 8.14 1.57
CA HIS A 91 10.24 9.03 1.69
C HIS A 91 10.50 10.39 2.34
N HIS A 92 11.68 10.62 2.93
CA HIS A 92 11.96 11.84 3.68
C HIS A 92 12.56 12.93 2.77
N GLY A 93 11.71 13.51 1.93
CA GLY A 93 11.98 14.78 1.28
C GLY A 93 11.15 15.88 1.91
N GLN A 94 11.77 17.01 2.28
CA GLN A 94 11.04 18.19 2.74
C GLN A 94 10.39 18.87 1.53
N VAL A 95 9.25 18.33 1.13
CA VAL A 95 8.50 18.71 -0.06
C VAL A 95 7.10 19.17 0.34
N ARG A 96 6.47 19.96 -0.53
CA ARG A 96 5.09 20.40 -0.30
C ARG A 96 4.16 19.20 -0.35
N LEU A 97 3.32 19.04 0.67
CA LEU A 97 2.35 17.94 0.76
C LEU A 97 0.94 18.46 0.53
N GLY A 98 0.09 17.64 -0.10
CA GLY A 98 -1.34 17.92 -0.20
C GLY A 98 -2.08 17.47 1.05
N MET A 99 -2.23 18.35 2.06
CA MET A 99 -2.86 17.96 3.33
C MET A 99 -4.38 17.77 3.25
N MET A 100 -5.07 18.60 2.46
CA MET A 100 -6.52 18.46 2.23
C MET A 100 -6.76 17.55 1.04
N ARG A 101 -7.11 16.30 1.31
CA ARG A 101 -7.21 15.25 0.30
C ARG A 101 -8.65 14.84 0.08
N HIS A 102 -9.04 14.75 -1.18
CA HIS A 102 -10.28 14.12 -1.61
C HIS A 102 -9.93 12.87 -2.41
N MET A 103 -10.10 11.72 -1.77
CA MET A 103 -9.77 10.43 -2.34
C MET A 103 -11.04 9.67 -2.72
N PHE A 104 -11.10 9.18 -3.95
CA PHE A 104 -12.04 8.14 -4.33
C PHE A 104 -11.36 6.78 -4.36
N VAL A 105 -11.89 5.81 -3.62
CA VAL A 105 -11.47 4.41 -3.71
C VAL A 105 -12.42 3.68 -4.63
N ILE A 106 -11.91 3.15 -5.73
CA ILE A 106 -12.65 2.33 -6.69
C ILE A 106 -12.31 0.87 -6.42
N ILE A 107 -13.31 0.08 -6.06
CA ILE A 107 -13.19 -1.35 -5.80
C ILE A 107 -13.67 -2.13 -7.03
N ASP A 108 -12.86 -3.05 -7.49
CA ASP A 108 -13.26 -4.02 -8.50
C ASP A 108 -14.18 -5.10 -7.88
N GLY A 109 -15.40 -5.22 -8.41
CA GLY A 109 -16.43 -6.18 -7.99
C GLY A 109 -16.73 -7.22 -9.09
N SER A 110 -15.73 -7.53 -9.92
CA SER A 110 -15.82 -8.53 -10.98
C SER A 110 -15.61 -9.96 -10.49
N ARG A 111 -15.86 -10.93 -11.38
CA ARG A 111 -15.75 -12.38 -11.09
C ARG A 111 -14.38 -12.79 -10.54
N THR A 112 -13.30 -12.09 -10.90
CA THR A 112 -11.93 -12.39 -10.42
C THR A 112 -11.73 -12.13 -8.94
N MET A 113 -12.70 -11.48 -8.27
CA MET A 113 -12.69 -11.29 -6.81
C MET A 113 -13.17 -12.51 -6.02
N GLU A 114 -13.79 -13.49 -6.69
CA GLU A 114 -14.20 -14.75 -6.06
C GLU A 114 -13.04 -15.74 -5.95
N ASP A 115 -11.92 -15.50 -6.65
CA ASP A 115 -10.71 -16.32 -6.56
C ASP A 115 -10.11 -16.32 -5.15
N GLN A 116 -9.57 -17.48 -4.77
CA GLN A 116 -9.02 -17.77 -3.45
C GLN A 116 -7.50 -17.56 -3.36
N ASP A 117 -6.97 -16.64 -4.16
CA ASP A 117 -5.54 -16.25 -4.12
C ASP A 117 -5.18 -15.63 -2.76
N LEU A 118 -6.12 -14.83 -2.21
CA LEU A 118 -6.07 -14.31 -0.85
C LEU A 118 -7.19 -14.98 -0.03
N LYS A 119 -6.89 -15.34 1.22
CA LYS A 119 -7.84 -16.08 2.06
C LYS A 119 -8.89 -15.15 2.70
N PRO A 120 -10.19 -15.52 2.76
CA PRO A 120 -10.82 -16.64 2.05
C PRO A 120 -11.02 -16.37 0.55
N ASN A 121 -11.45 -15.15 0.20
CA ASN A 121 -11.58 -14.67 -1.17
C ASN A 121 -10.90 -13.30 -1.29
N ARG A 122 -10.49 -12.91 -2.50
CA ARG A 122 -9.90 -11.59 -2.77
C ARG A 122 -10.80 -10.42 -2.35
N LEU A 123 -12.12 -10.52 -2.53
CA LEU A 123 -13.06 -9.47 -2.07
C LEU A 123 -12.98 -9.29 -0.56
N THR A 124 -13.12 -10.37 0.21
CA THR A 124 -13.17 -10.32 1.67
C THR A 124 -11.87 -9.80 2.25
N CYS A 125 -10.73 -10.23 1.71
CA CYS A 125 -9.43 -9.71 2.08
C CYS A 125 -9.35 -8.20 1.77
N THR A 126 -9.73 -7.78 0.57
CA THR A 126 -9.75 -6.37 0.15
C THR A 126 -10.63 -5.50 1.04
N LEU A 127 -11.85 -5.92 1.34
CA LEU A 127 -12.77 -5.15 2.19
C LEU A 127 -12.26 -5.04 3.62
N LYS A 128 -11.66 -6.10 4.18
CA LYS A 128 -11.06 -6.07 5.52
C LYS A 128 -9.84 -5.15 5.59
N MET A 129 -8.99 -5.19 4.56
CA MET A 129 -7.84 -4.29 4.46
C MET A 129 -8.28 -2.83 4.24
N LEU A 130 -9.37 -2.61 3.52
CA LEU A 130 -9.97 -1.29 3.36
C LEU A 130 -10.62 -0.75 4.64
N GLU A 131 -11.23 -1.60 5.48
CA GLU A 131 -11.70 -1.18 6.81
C GLU A 131 -10.54 -0.63 7.64
N TYR A 132 -9.44 -1.37 7.70
CA TYR A 132 -8.21 -0.93 8.37
C TYR A 132 -7.62 0.34 7.74
N PHE A 133 -7.56 0.42 6.41
CA PHE A 133 -7.09 1.60 5.68
C PHE A 133 -7.93 2.84 5.97
N VAL A 134 -9.26 2.72 6.05
CA VAL A 134 -10.15 3.84 6.34
C VAL A 134 -9.89 4.39 7.75
N ASP A 135 -9.75 3.52 8.75
CA ASP A 135 -9.43 3.93 10.12
C ASP A 135 -8.08 4.66 10.20
N GLU A 136 -7.02 4.05 9.66
CA GLU A 136 -5.67 4.64 9.65
C GLU A 136 -5.62 5.94 8.82
N TYR A 137 -6.34 5.99 7.70
CA TYR A 137 -6.41 7.18 6.86
C TYR A 137 -7.02 8.36 7.59
N PHE A 138 -8.13 8.16 8.31
CA PHE A 138 -8.79 9.22 9.07
C PHE A 138 -8.04 9.59 10.36
N ASP A 139 -7.26 8.67 10.94
CA ASP A 139 -6.42 8.99 12.09
C ASP A 139 -5.29 9.95 11.70
N GLN A 140 -4.57 9.63 10.62
CA GLN A 140 -3.45 10.44 10.11
C GLN A 140 -3.92 11.72 9.38
N ASN A 141 -5.01 11.63 8.62
CA ASN A 141 -5.53 12.70 7.78
C ASN A 141 -6.99 13.07 8.14
N PRO A 142 -7.26 13.67 9.30
CA PRO A 142 -8.62 13.91 9.77
C PRO A 142 -9.41 14.87 8.87
N ILE A 143 -8.76 15.84 8.23
CA ILE A 143 -9.43 16.83 7.36
C ILE A 143 -9.75 16.32 5.95
N SER A 144 -9.31 15.11 5.63
CA SER A 144 -9.51 14.51 4.32
C SER A 144 -10.89 13.87 4.19
N GLN A 145 -11.31 13.60 2.97
CA GLN A 145 -12.57 12.92 2.68
C GLN A 145 -12.33 11.71 1.77
N ILE A 146 -13.07 10.63 2.03
CA ILE A 146 -13.06 9.41 1.21
C ILE A 146 -14.44 9.25 0.58
N GLY A 147 -14.48 8.82 -0.68
CA GLY A 147 -15.67 8.28 -1.33
C GLY A 147 -15.40 6.87 -1.85
N LEU A 148 -16.39 5.99 -1.74
CA LEU A 148 -16.28 4.58 -2.16
C LEU A 148 -17.11 4.34 -3.42
N LEU A 149 -16.46 3.84 -4.47
CA LEU A 149 -17.08 3.41 -5.73
C LEU A 149 -16.84 1.93 -5.92
N ILE A 150 -17.79 1.24 -6.54
CA ILE A 150 -17.64 -0.16 -6.92
C ILE A 150 -17.93 -0.36 -8.40
N THR A 151 -17.13 -1.21 -9.04
CA THR A 151 -17.36 -1.63 -10.42
C THR A 151 -17.95 -3.01 -10.46
N ARG A 152 -19.16 -3.14 -11.03
CA ARG A 152 -19.84 -4.42 -11.15
C ARG A 152 -20.68 -4.43 -12.42
N ASN A 153 -20.80 -5.57 -13.08
CA ASN A 153 -21.63 -5.73 -14.28
C ASN A 153 -21.38 -4.64 -15.36
N LYS A 154 -20.11 -4.27 -15.60
CA LYS A 154 -19.69 -3.23 -16.55
C LYS A 154 -20.20 -1.81 -16.23
N ARG A 155 -20.67 -1.59 -15.01
CA ARG A 155 -21.16 -0.29 -14.51
C ARG A 155 -20.37 0.12 -13.27
N ALA A 156 -20.42 1.42 -12.98
CA ALA A 156 -19.88 1.99 -11.76
C ALA A 156 -21.03 2.41 -10.86
N GLU A 157 -21.00 1.96 -9.61
CA GLU A 157 -21.99 2.28 -8.59
C GLU A 157 -21.30 3.04 -7.46
N LYS A 158 -21.95 4.11 -6.97
CA LYS A 158 -21.46 4.90 -5.85
C LYS A 158 -21.97 4.28 -4.56
N LEU A 159 -21.07 3.63 -3.80
CA LEU A 159 -21.41 3.02 -2.52
C LEU A 159 -21.56 4.05 -1.42
N THR A 160 -20.57 4.95 -1.30
CA THR A 160 -20.60 6.03 -0.31
C THR A 160 -20.21 7.34 -0.96
N GLU A 161 -20.86 8.42 -0.54
CA GLU A 161 -20.49 9.77 -0.96
C GLU A 161 -19.16 10.21 -0.38
N LEU A 162 -18.59 11.28 -0.95
CA LEU A 162 -17.37 11.88 -0.46
C LEU A 162 -17.65 12.49 0.92
N ALA A 163 -17.22 11.80 1.97
CA ALA A 163 -17.54 12.12 3.35
C ALA A 163 -16.35 11.88 4.28
N GLY A 164 -16.32 12.61 5.39
CA GLY A 164 -15.27 12.52 6.42
C GLY A 164 -15.61 11.60 7.60
N ASN A 165 -16.72 10.85 7.54
CA ASN A 165 -17.14 9.99 8.65
C ASN A 165 -16.68 8.53 8.43
N PRO A 166 -15.72 8.02 9.23
CA PRO A 166 -15.23 6.64 9.09
C PRO A 166 -16.34 5.61 9.34
N ARG A 167 -17.25 5.86 10.30
CA ARG A 167 -18.30 4.89 10.68
C ARG A 167 -19.24 4.57 9.52
N GLN A 168 -19.57 5.58 8.72
CA GLN A 168 -20.41 5.41 7.54
C GLN A 168 -19.72 4.49 6.53
N HIS A 169 -18.47 4.79 6.18
CA HIS A 169 -17.67 4.01 5.24
C HIS A 169 -17.49 2.56 5.71
N ILE A 170 -17.12 2.35 6.97
CA ILE A 170 -16.95 1.00 7.56
C ILE A 170 -18.26 0.21 7.54
N SER A 171 -19.38 0.86 7.87
CA SER A 171 -20.70 0.20 7.82
C SER A 171 -21.07 -0.23 6.40
N THR A 172 -20.72 0.58 5.39
CA THR A 172 -20.94 0.25 3.98
C THR A 172 -20.02 -0.86 3.52
N LEU A 173 -18.74 -0.86 3.93
CA LEU A 173 -17.78 -1.94 3.64
C LEU A 173 -18.25 -3.27 4.24
N LYS A 174 -18.75 -3.27 5.48
CA LYS A 174 -19.33 -4.46 6.12
C LYS A 174 -20.54 -5.00 5.36
N LYS A 175 -21.43 -4.11 4.88
CA LYS A 175 -22.55 -4.50 4.00
C LYS A 175 -22.09 -5.02 2.64
N ALA A 176 -20.96 -4.53 2.13
CA ALA A 176 -20.41 -4.95 0.85
C ALA A 176 -19.79 -6.36 0.88
N VAL A 177 -19.58 -6.96 2.05
CA VAL A 177 -19.08 -8.35 2.18
C VAL A 177 -20.09 -9.35 1.61
N ASP A 178 -21.39 -9.10 1.79
CA ASP A 178 -22.47 -9.98 1.31
C ASP A 178 -22.78 -9.77 -0.19
N MET A 179 -22.03 -8.91 -0.87
CA MET A 179 -22.27 -8.58 -2.26
C MET A 179 -21.71 -9.67 -3.19
N THR A 180 -22.53 -10.16 -4.11
CA THR A 180 -22.10 -11.09 -5.16
C THR A 180 -21.22 -10.39 -6.20
N CYS A 181 -20.01 -10.88 -6.44
CA CYS A 181 -19.08 -10.33 -7.44
C CYS A 181 -19.38 -10.91 -8.83
N SER A 182 -20.24 -10.22 -9.59
CA SER A 182 -20.64 -10.68 -10.92
C SER A 182 -20.24 -9.71 -12.03
N GLY A 183 -19.90 -10.29 -13.18
CA GLY A 183 -19.59 -9.55 -14.40
C GLY A 183 -18.14 -9.08 -14.49
N GLU A 184 -17.91 -8.11 -15.36
CA GLU A 184 -16.60 -7.52 -15.67
C GLU A 184 -16.54 -6.08 -15.15
N PRO A 185 -15.34 -5.55 -14.84
CA PRO A 185 -15.21 -4.18 -14.37
C PRO A 185 -15.24 -3.18 -15.53
N SER A 186 -15.71 -1.97 -15.24
CA SER A 186 -15.60 -0.82 -16.17
C SER A 186 -14.86 0.32 -15.48
N LEU A 187 -13.64 0.58 -15.95
CA LEU A 187 -12.79 1.65 -15.43
C LEU A 187 -13.25 3.01 -15.95
N TYR A 188 -13.69 3.09 -17.21
CA TYR A 188 -14.21 4.32 -17.83
C TYR A 188 -15.36 4.91 -17.01
N ASN A 189 -16.36 4.10 -16.65
CA ASN A 189 -17.53 4.57 -15.92
C ASN A 189 -17.17 5.09 -14.52
N SER A 190 -16.26 4.40 -13.82
CA SER A 190 -15.83 4.79 -12.47
C SER A 190 -15.00 6.05 -12.48
N LEU A 191 -14.05 6.15 -13.42
CA LEU A 191 -13.24 7.35 -13.58
C LEU A 191 -14.10 8.55 -13.99
N ASN A 192 -15.09 8.36 -14.86
CA ASN A 192 -16.01 9.43 -15.24
C ASN A 192 -16.87 9.90 -14.05
N LEU A 193 -17.39 8.98 -13.24
CA LEU A 193 -18.17 9.32 -12.04
C LEU A 193 -17.33 10.06 -10.98
N ALA A 194 -16.10 9.58 -10.76
CA ALA A 194 -15.14 10.25 -9.88
C ALA A 194 -14.76 11.65 -10.43
N LEU A 195 -14.48 11.76 -11.73
CA LEU A 195 -14.15 13.01 -12.41
C LEU A 195 -15.27 14.05 -12.26
N GLN A 196 -16.53 13.67 -12.47
CA GLN A 196 -17.68 14.57 -12.33
C GLN A 196 -17.76 15.15 -10.91
N THR A 197 -17.51 14.33 -9.89
CA THR A 197 -17.55 14.79 -8.50
C THR A 197 -16.33 15.67 -8.16
N LEU A 198 -15.14 15.22 -8.54
CA LEU A 198 -13.87 15.90 -8.23
C LEU A 198 -13.69 17.22 -8.99
N LYS A 199 -14.33 17.41 -10.14
CA LYS A 199 -14.23 18.64 -10.94
C LYS A 199 -14.77 19.87 -10.20
N HIS A 200 -15.74 19.69 -9.31
CA HIS A 200 -16.30 20.76 -8.51
C HIS A 200 -15.50 21.08 -7.24
N MET A 201 -14.49 20.26 -6.92
CA MET A 201 -13.65 20.46 -5.74
C MET A 201 -12.61 21.55 -6.00
N PRO A 202 -12.33 22.40 -5.02
CA PRO A 202 -11.46 23.56 -5.20
C PRO A 202 -10.01 23.15 -5.50
N ALA A 203 -9.29 24.00 -6.24
CA ALA A 203 -7.98 23.69 -6.80
C ALA A 203 -6.84 23.50 -5.77
N HIS A 204 -7.02 23.99 -4.54
CA HIS A 204 -6.06 23.83 -3.44
C HIS A 204 -6.09 22.43 -2.81
N THR A 205 -7.12 21.64 -3.10
CA THR A 205 -7.25 20.28 -2.57
C THR A 205 -6.54 19.29 -3.48
N SER A 206 -5.91 18.26 -2.90
CA SER A 206 -5.43 17.15 -3.71
C SER A 206 -6.63 16.27 -4.11
N ARG A 207 -6.71 16.01 -5.41
CA ARG A 207 -7.74 15.14 -5.99
C ARG A 207 -7.08 13.82 -6.35
N GLU A 208 -7.47 12.78 -5.65
CA GLU A 208 -6.82 11.48 -5.70
C GLU A 208 -7.86 10.40 -6.01
N ILE A 209 -7.45 9.40 -6.80
CA ILE A 209 -8.22 8.20 -7.06
C ILE A 209 -7.31 7.01 -6.80
N LEU A 210 -7.74 6.10 -5.93
CA LEU A 210 -7.10 4.83 -5.67
C LEU A 210 -7.97 3.72 -6.27
N VAL A 211 -7.46 2.99 -7.26
CA VAL A 211 -8.17 1.88 -7.89
C VAL A 211 -7.59 0.57 -7.39
N ILE A 212 -8.43 -0.29 -6.81
CA ILE A 212 -8.08 -1.68 -6.50
C ILE A 212 -8.65 -2.53 -7.62
N PHE A 213 -7.78 -3.03 -8.48
CA PHE A 213 -8.14 -3.68 -9.74
C PHE A 213 -7.72 -5.14 -9.70
N SER A 214 -8.64 -6.09 -9.91
CA SER A 214 -8.32 -7.51 -9.91
C SER A 214 -8.40 -8.16 -11.27
N SER A 215 -9.29 -7.68 -12.13
CA SER A 215 -9.44 -8.28 -13.46
C SER A 215 -8.23 -7.99 -14.36
N LEU A 216 -7.99 -8.87 -15.33
CA LEU A 216 -6.99 -8.63 -16.38
C LEU A 216 -7.55 -7.77 -17.52
N THR A 217 -8.88 -7.71 -17.63
CA THR A 217 -9.60 -7.03 -18.70
C THR A 217 -10.49 -5.95 -18.13
N THR A 218 -10.50 -4.79 -18.78
CA THR A 218 -11.50 -3.75 -18.52
C THR A 218 -12.46 -3.66 -19.70
N CYS A 219 -13.76 -3.62 -19.41
CA CYS A 219 -14.81 -3.66 -20.41
C CYS A 219 -15.56 -2.33 -20.43
N ASP A 220 -14.99 -1.38 -21.17
CA ASP A 220 -15.44 0.00 -21.22
C ASP A 220 -16.25 0.31 -22.48
N PRO A 221 -17.27 1.19 -22.38
CA PRO A 221 -18.12 1.57 -23.52
C PRO A 221 -17.45 2.57 -24.48
N SER A 222 -16.35 3.19 -24.08
CA SER A 222 -15.73 4.31 -24.79
C SER A 222 -14.22 4.33 -24.58
N ASN A 223 -13.52 5.17 -25.33
CA ASN A 223 -12.07 5.24 -25.31
C ASN A 223 -11.54 5.79 -23.96
N ILE A 224 -10.81 4.96 -23.22
CA ILE A 224 -10.23 5.34 -21.93
C ILE A 224 -9.14 6.41 -22.06
N TYR A 225 -8.41 6.48 -23.18
CA TYR A 225 -7.33 7.44 -23.37
C TYR A 225 -7.81 8.90 -23.37
N ASP A 226 -9.06 9.14 -23.77
CA ASP A 226 -9.64 10.49 -23.76
C ASP A 226 -10.05 10.91 -22.34
N ILE A 227 -10.47 9.97 -21.50
CA ILE A 227 -10.63 10.21 -20.06
C ILE A 227 -9.28 10.48 -19.40
N ILE A 228 -8.21 9.75 -19.74
CA ILE A 228 -6.87 9.97 -19.18
C ILE A 228 -6.43 11.43 -19.43
N LYS A 229 -6.62 11.93 -20.66
CA LYS A 229 -6.36 13.34 -20.99
C LYS A 229 -7.22 14.30 -20.15
N SER A 230 -8.50 13.97 -19.96
CA SER A 230 -9.43 14.79 -19.17
C SER A 230 -9.07 14.83 -17.68
N LEU A 231 -8.62 13.70 -17.11
CA LEU A 231 -8.12 13.59 -15.74
C LEU A 231 -6.83 14.42 -15.57
N LYS A 232 -5.93 14.34 -16.55
CA LYS A 232 -4.69 15.14 -16.56
C LYS A 232 -4.99 16.63 -16.60
N ALA A 233 -5.90 17.06 -17.47
CA ALA A 233 -6.33 18.46 -17.56
C ALA A 233 -6.96 18.95 -16.24
N SER A 234 -7.69 18.06 -15.55
CA SER A 234 -8.29 18.34 -14.24
C SER A 234 -7.31 18.18 -13.07
N LYS A 235 -6.03 17.90 -13.32
CA LYS A 235 -4.98 17.66 -12.31
C LYS A 235 -5.42 16.62 -11.25
N ILE A 236 -6.02 15.52 -11.69
CA ILE A 236 -6.41 14.41 -10.80
C ILE A 236 -5.32 13.34 -10.87
N ARG A 237 -4.81 12.93 -9.70
CA ARG A 237 -3.82 11.87 -9.57
C ARG A 237 -4.53 10.52 -9.42
N VAL A 238 -4.18 9.54 -10.25
CA VAL A 238 -4.76 8.19 -10.17
C VAL A 238 -3.67 7.18 -9.87
N SER A 239 -3.80 6.49 -8.74
CA SER A 239 -2.96 5.36 -8.35
C SER A 239 -3.75 4.07 -8.46
N VAL A 240 -3.09 2.97 -8.81
CA VAL A 240 -3.75 1.67 -9.00
C VAL A 240 -2.95 0.60 -8.29
N ILE A 241 -3.65 -0.24 -7.55
CA ILE A 241 -3.12 -1.48 -6.98
C ILE A 241 -3.75 -2.62 -7.76
N GLY A 242 -2.93 -3.33 -8.52
CA GLY A 242 -3.32 -4.53 -9.27
C GLY A 242 -3.19 -5.79 -8.42
N LEU A 243 -4.21 -6.65 -8.43
CA LEU A 243 -4.08 -8.00 -7.87
C LEU A 243 -3.38 -8.91 -8.89
N SER A 244 -2.27 -9.50 -8.47
CA SER A 244 -1.48 -10.55 -9.15
C SER A 244 -0.83 -10.18 -10.49
N ALA A 245 -1.39 -9.25 -11.27
CA ALA A 245 -0.92 -8.93 -12.61
C ALA A 245 -0.85 -7.43 -12.90
N GLU A 246 0.03 -7.08 -13.85
CA GLU A 246 0.13 -5.74 -14.40
C GLU A 246 -0.73 -5.60 -15.68
N VAL A 247 -1.59 -4.59 -15.69
CA VAL A 247 -2.41 -4.26 -16.86
C VAL A 247 -1.88 -2.99 -17.52
N ARG A 248 -1.46 -3.11 -18.80
CA ARG A 248 -0.80 -2.03 -19.55
C ARG A 248 -1.58 -0.72 -19.55
N VAL A 249 -2.91 -0.78 -19.67
CA VAL A 249 -3.77 0.42 -19.67
C VAL A 249 -3.67 1.16 -18.33
N CYS A 250 -3.66 0.43 -17.21
CA CYS A 250 -3.50 0.99 -15.87
C CYS A 250 -2.09 1.56 -15.65
N THR A 251 -1.05 0.91 -16.22
CA THR A 251 0.32 1.43 -16.22
C THR A 251 0.41 2.78 -16.95
N VAL A 252 -0.26 2.92 -18.10
CA VAL A 252 -0.28 4.19 -18.84
C VAL A 252 -1.08 5.24 -18.06
N LEU A 253 -2.24 4.89 -17.50
CA LEU A 253 -3.08 5.79 -16.70
C LEU A 253 -2.32 6.40 -15.51
N THR A 254 -1.62 5.56 -14.74
CA THR A 254 -0.84 6.01 -13.56
C THR A 254 0.33 6.90 -13.97
N ARG A 255 1.09 6.52 -15.02
CA ARG A 255 2.22 7.32 -15.53
C ARG A 255 1.79 8.69 -16.05
N GLU A 256 0.70 8.75 -16.81
CA GLU A 256 0.19 10.02 -17.36
C GLU A 256 -0.34 10.95 -16.26
N THR A 257 -1.06 10.40 -15.27
CA THR A 257 -1.64 11.18 -14.17
C THR A 257 -0.64 11.52 -13.06
N GLY A 258 0.52 10.86 -13.03
CA GLY A 258 1.54 11.02 -11.98
C GLY A 258 1.22 10.28 -10.69
N GLY A 259 0.40 9.24 -10.78
CA GLY A 259 0.18 8.29 -9.69
C GLY A 259 1.14 7.10 -9.76
N VAL A 260 0.90 6.09 -8.92
CA VAL A 260 1.77 4.92 -8.80
C VAL A 260 0.98 3.65 -9.10
N TYR A 261 1.62 2.71 -9.79
CA TYR A 261 1.09 1.37 -10.08
C TYR A 261 1.88 0.33 -9.30
N HIS A 262 1.21 -0.44 -8.45
CA HIS A 262 1.82 -1.55 -7.73
C HIS A 262 1.03 -2.83 -7.95
N VAL A 263 1.73 -3.96 -7.93
CA VAL A 263 1.15 -5.30 -8.01
C VAL A 263 1.30 -5.97 -6.65
N ILE A 264 0.21 -6.54 -6.15
CA ILE A 264 0.20 -7.28 -4.89
C ILE A 264 0.94 -8.61 -5.07
N LEU A 265 1.72 -8.98 -4.06
CA LEU A 265 2.40 -10.27 -3.97
C LEU A 265 1.71 -11.10 -2.86
N ASP A 266 1.78 -10.59 -1.64
CA ASP A 266 1.22 -11.23 -0.45
C ASP A 266 0.28 -10.28 0.31
N GLU A 267 -0.43 -10.82 1.32
CA GLU A 267 -1.31 -10.05 2.21
C GLU A 267 -0.53 -8.94 2.97
N SER A 268 0.69 -9.23 3.42
CA SER A 268 1.58 -8.27 4.08
C SER A 268 1.95 -7.13 3.14
N HIS A 269 2.40 -7.47 1.93
CA HIS A 269 2.74 -6.50 0.90
C HIS A 269 1.51 -5.64 0.54
N TYR A 270 0.33 -6.23 0.44
CA TYR A 270 -0.89 -5.47 0.18
C TYR A 270 -1.19 -4.44 1.27
N LYS A 271 -1.09 -4.84 2.54
CA LYS A 271 -1.24 -3.93 3.68
C LYS A 271 -0.23 -2.78 3.57
N GLU A 272 1.01 -3.07 3.24
CA GLU A 272 2.05 -2.04 3.07
C GLU A 272 1.74 -1.05 1.94
N LEU A 273 1.24 -1.54 0.79
CA LEU A 273 0.84 -0.68 -0.33
C LEU A 273 -0.31 0.27 0.05
N LEU A 274 -1.28 -0.22 0.83
CA LEU A 274 -2.35 0.64 1.34
C LEU A 274 -1.80 1.69 2.32
N MET A 275 -0.93 1.29 3.25
CA MET A 275 -0.31 2.23 4.20
C MET A 275 0.57 3.27 3.49
N HIS A 276 1.23 2.92 2.40
CA HIS A 276 1.97 3.87 1.56
C HIS A 276 1.05 4.97 0.99
N HIS A 277 -0.21 4.65 0.69
CA HIS A 277 -1.20 5.63 0.23
C HIS A 277 -1.89 6.41 1.37
N VAL A 278 -1.71 6.01 2.64
CA VAL A 278 -2.17 6.78 3.80
C VAL A 278 -1.37 8.07 3.94
N SER A 279 -0.06 8.03 3.71
CA SER A 279 0.76 9.25 3.74
C SER A 279 0.36 10.20 2.58
N PRO A 280 0.25 11.51 2.84
CA PRO A 280 -0.09 12.49 1.81
C PRO A 280 1.01 12.51 0.74
N PRO A 281 0.66 12.38 -0.55
CA PRO A 281 1.65 12.45 -1.60
C PRO A 281 2.24 13.86 -1.74
N PRO A 282 3.46 13.98 -2.30
CA PRO A 282 4.02 15.26 -2.67
C PRO A 282 3.13 15.96 -3.71
N ALA A 283 2.80 17.21 -3.43
CA ALA A 283 2.01 18.04 -4.32
C ALA A 283 2.83 18.38 -5.57
N SER A 284 2.17 18.35 -6.73
CA SER A 284 2.78 18.86 -7.97
C SER A 284 3.06 20.36 -7.82
N THR A 285 4.13 20.86 -8.46
CA THR A 285 4.46 22.29 -8.49
C THR A 285 3.33 23.17 -9.05
N SER A 286 2.39 22.56 -9.79
CA SER A 286 1.24 23.24 -10.40
C SER A 286 0.03 23.40 -9.48
N SER A 287 0.07 22.88 -8.25
CA SER A 287 -1.04 22.98 -7.30
C SER A 287 -1.09 24.37 -6.65
N GLU A 288 -2.29 24.95 -6.56
CA GLU A 288 -2.49 26.29 -6.01
C GLU A 288 -2.43 26.26 -4.47
N CYS A 289 -1.68 27.17 -3.88
CA CYS A 289 -1.64 27.37 -2.43
C CYS A 289 -2.54 28.55 -2.07
N SER A 290 -3.80 28.27 -1.70
CA SER A 290 -4.73 29.31 -1.23
C SER A 290 -4.93 29.24 0.28
N LEU A 291 -5.00 30.39 0.94
CA LEU A 291 -5.38 30.46 2.35
C LEU A 291 -6.89 30.23 2.49
N ILE A 292 -7.26 29.21 3.25
CA ILE A 292 -8.66 28.81 3.46
C ILE A 292 -9.12 29.30 4.83
N ARG A 293 -10.35 29.79 4.90
CA ARG A 293 -10.97 30.10 6.19
C ARG A 293 -11.39 28.80 6.86
N MET A 294 -10.88 28.53 8.06
CA MET A 294 -11.29 27.39 8.89
C MET A 294 -12.08 27.88 10.11
N GLY A 295 -13.08 27.09 10.52
CA GLY A 295 -13.84 27.34 11.73
C GLY A 295 -13.40 26.40 12.85
N PHE A 296 -13.08 26.96 14.02
CA PHE A 296 -12.81 26.21 15.24
C PHE A 296 -14.03 26.28 16.15
N PRO A 297 -14.95 25.30 16.06
CA PRO A 297 -16.13 25.28 16.91
C PRO A 297 -15.76 24.92 18.35
N GLN A 298 -16.45 25.53 19.32
CA GLN A 298 -16.37 25.12 20.71
C GLN A 298 -17.35 23.99 20.99
N HIS A 299 -16.95 23.05 21.84
CA HIS A 299 -17.83 22.00 22.33
C HIS A 299 -18.66 22.54 23.49
N THR A 300 -19.97 22.67 23.29
CA THR A 300 -20.87 23.08 24.36
C THR A 300 -21.68 21.88 24.79
N MET A 301 -21.53 21.50 26.06
CA MET A 301 -22.37 20.48 26.69
C MET A 301 -23.53 21.18 27.40
N GLY A 302 -24.76 20.85 27.03
CA GLY A 302 -25.92 21.23 27.83
C GLY A 302 -26.15 20.17 28.91
N SER A 303 -26.02 20.54 30.18
CA SER A 303 -26.47 19.70 31.29
C SER A 303 -27.98 19.87 31.48
N LEU A 304 -28.70 18.80 31.82
CA LEU A 304 -30.13 18.82 32.16
C LEU A 304 -30.44 19.73 33.37
N SER A 305 -29.42 20.13 34.14
CA SER A 305 -29.52 21.07 35.27
C SER A 305 -29.63 22.54 34.84
N ASP A 306 -29.23 22.87 33.61
CA ASP A 306 -29.25 24.25 33.12
C ASP A 306 -30.60 24.56 32.47
N GLN A 307 -31.27 25.62 32.93
CA GLN A 307 -32.58 26.05 32.38
C GLN A 307 -32.52 26.39 30.88
N ASP A 308 -31.33 26.60 30.32
CA ASP A 308 -31.08 26.92 28.91
C ASP A 308 -30.67 25.73 28.04
N ALA A 309 -30.61 24.50 28.58
CA ALA A 309 -30.25 23.31 27.82
C ALA A 309 -31.40 22.85 26.90
N LYS A 310 -31.54 23.52 25.75
CA LYS A 310 -32.53 23.18 24.73
C LYS A 310 -32.03 22.00 23.87
N PRO A 311 -32.74 20.86 23.85
CA PRO A 311 -32.42 19.78 22.92
C PRO A 311 -32.52 20.32 21.49
N SER A 312 -31.50 20.06 20.71
CA SER A 312 -31.37 20.60 19.36
C SER A 312 -30.88 19.51 18.41
N PHE A 313 -31.49 19.47 17.23
CA PHE A 313 -31.08 18.58 16.16
C PHE A 313 -29.69 18.98 15.66
N SER A 314 -28.85 18.00 15.38
CA SER A 314 -27.61 18.25 14.65
C SER A 314 -27.90 18.34 13.15
N MET A 315 -27.22 19.26 12.47
CA MET A 315 -27.33 19.42 11.01
C MET A 315 -26.51 18.38 10.24
N ALA A 316 -25.78 17.51 10.95
CA ALA A 316 -25.01 16.41 10.36
C ALA A 316 -25.91 15.33 9.74
N HIS A 317 -27.14 15.17 10.24
CA HIS A 317 -28.07 14.12 9.82
C HIS A 317 -29.09 14.54 8.76
N LEU A 318 -28.95 15.73 8.15
CA LEU A 318 -29.89 16.16 7.10
C LEU A 318 -29.81 15.29 5.83
N ASP A 319 -28.63 14.76 5.52
CA ASP A 319 -28.37 13.99 4.29
C ASP A 319 -28.35 12.46 4.53
N SER A 320 -28.18 12.01 5.78
CA SER A 320 -28.16 10.59 6.12
C SER A 320 -29.57 10.11 6.41
N THR A 321 -30.02 9.04 5.75
CA THR A 321 -31.27 8.32 6.03
C THR A 321 -31.38 7.73 7.44
N SER A 322 -30.39 7.97 8.32
CA SER A 322 -30.43 7.63 9.73
C SER A 322 -31.33 8.59 10.51
N GLU A 323 -32.06 8.07 11.49
CA GLU A 323 -32.98 8.88 12.30
C GLU A 323 -32.31 10.12 12.91
N PRO A 324 -32.98 11.28 12.89
CA PRO A 324 -32.43 12.51 13.45
C PRO A 324 -32.31 12.39 14.97
N GLY A 325 -31.10 12.11 15.45
CA GLY A 325 -30.80 12.01 16.88
C GLY A 325 -30.90 13.37 17.57
N LEU A 326 -31.79 13.47 18.56
CA LEU A 326 -31.81 14.60 19.50
C LEU A 326 -30.59 14.50 20.41
N THR A 327 -29.75 15.52 20.37
CA THR A 327 -28.57 15.62 21.25
C THR A 327 -28.70 16.85 22.14
N LEU A 328 -28.17 16.80 23.35
CA LEU A 328 -28.15 17.94 24.28
C LEU A 328 -26.89 18.79 24.11
N GLY A 329 -25.75 18.16 23.81
CA GLY A 329 -24.49 18.84 23.51
C GLY A 329 -24.10 18.75 22.04
N GLY A 330 -23.16 19.58 21.61
CA GLY A 330 -22.57 19.52 20.28
C GLY A 330 -21.59 20.64 20.00
N TYR A 331 -21.07 20.62 18.79
CA TYR A 331 -20.16 21.64 18.26
C TYR A 331 -20.96 22.71 17.53
N PHE A 332 -20.68 23.98 17.86
CA PHE A 332 -21.37 25.11 17.26
C PHE A 332 -20.48 25.81 16.23
N CYS A 333 -20.98 25.94 15.01
CA CYS A 333 -20.29 26.69 13.96
C CYS A 333 -20.10 28.16 14.39
N PRO A 334 -18.88 28.73 14.31
CA PRO A 334 -18.64 30.11 14.75
C PRO A 334 -19.34 31.16 13.88
N GLN A 335 -19.66 30.82 12.62
CA GLN A 335 -20.26 31.77 11.67
C GLN A 335 -21.79 31.72 11.67
N CYS A 336 -22.39 30.54 11.54
CA CYS A 336 -23.85 30.39 11.44
C CYS A 336 -24.52 29.84 12.70
N LYS A 337 -23.73 29.46 13.74
CA LYS A 337 -24.23 28.84 14.98
C LYS A 337 -25.01 27.54 14.79
N ALA A 338 -24.91 26.91 13.61
CA ALA A 338 -25.45 25.59 13.37
C ALA A 338 -24.74 24.55 14.24
N LYS A 339 -25.50 23.57 14.73
CA LYS A 339 -25.03 22.51 15.60
C LYS A 339 -24.59 21.27 14.81
N TYR A 340 -23.45 20.71 15.16
CA TYR A 340 -22.91 19.46 14.63
C TYR A 340 -22.59 18.49 15.78
N SER A 341 -22.82 17.20 15.56
CA SER A 341 -22.54 16.14 16.54
C SER A 341 -21.08 15.68 16.46
N GLU A 342 -20.52 15.62 15.25
CA GLU A 342 -19.18 15.11 14.98
C GLU A 342 -18.35 16.15 14.21
N LEU A 343 -17.03 16.05 14.37
CA LEU A 343 -16.03 16.83 13.64
C LEU A 343 -14.96 15.87 13.11
N PRO A 344 -14.27 16.20 12.01
CA PRO A 344 -14.39 17.42 11.19
C PRO A 344 -15.47 17.32 10.11
N VAL A 345 -16.18 18.42 9.87
CA VAL A 345 -17.31 18.45 8.91
C VAL A 345 -17.35 19.81 8.20
N GLU A 346 -17.72 19.81 6.91
CA GLU A 346 -18.06 21.05 6.20
C GLU A 346 -19.46 21.51 6.60
N CYS A 347 -19.57 22.75 7.08
CA CYS A 347 -20.85 23.30 7.50
C CYS A 347 -21.80 23.45 6.30
N LYS A 348 -22.92 22.70 6.32
CA LYS A 348 -23.95 22.73 5.27
C LYS A 348 -24.61 24.09 5.06
N VAL A 349 -24.61 24.96 6.07
CA VAL A 349 -25.23 26.30 6.01
C VAL A 349 -24.26 27.35 5.44
N CYS A 350 -23.04 27.45 6.00
CA CYS A 350 -22.09 28.51 5.64
C CYS A 350 -20.89 28.04 4.80
N ARG A 351 -20.79 26.73 4.50
CA ARG A 351 -19.70 26.10 3.74
C ARG A 351 -18.30 26.22 4.36
N LEU A 352 -18.23 26.64 5.62
CA LEU A 352 -16.98 26.71 6.38
C LEU A 352 -16.57 25.31 6.85
N THR A 353 -15.32 24.93 6.63
CA THR A 353 -14.76 23.68 7.16
C THR A 353 -14.56 23.81 8.66
N LEU A 354 -15.26 22.96 9.43
CA LEU A 354 -15.17 22.91 10.89
C LEU A 354 -14.15 21.85 11.31
N VAL A 355 -13.12 22.28 12.02
CA VAL A 355 -12.00 21.43 12.44
C VAL A 355 -11.66 21.74 13.90
N SER A 356 -11.20 20.74 14.65
CA SER A 356 -10.66 20.94 15.99
C SER A 356 -9.14 21.13 15.92
N ALA A 357 -8.56 21.91 16.83
CA ALA A 357 -7.10 22.07 16.88
C ALA A 357 -6.33 20.72 16.97
N PRO A 358 -6.80 19.71 17.74
CA PRO A 358 -6.17 18.39 17.77
C PRO A 358 -6.14 17.67 16.41
N HIS A 359 -7.12 17.89 15.54
CA HIS A 359 -7.13 17.27 14.21
C HIS A 359 -6.02 17.81 13.32
N LEU A 360 -5.79 19.12 13.34
CA LEU A 360 -4.63 19.69 12.66
C LEU A 360 -3.32 19.24 13.32
N ALA A 361 -3.35 19.07 14.64
CA ALA A 361 -2.17 18.66 15.38
C ALA A 361 -1.67 17.28 14.97
N ARG A 362 -2.59 16.34 14.72
CA ARG A 362 -2.24 14.99 14.25
C ARG A 362 -1.48 15.02 12.93
N SER A 363 -1.79 15.92 12.01
CA SER A 363 -1.11 15.98 10.71
C SER A 363 0.22 16.74 10.71
N TYR A 364 0.71 17.25 11.86
CA TYR A 364 1.99 17.96 11.92
C TYR A 364 3.21 17.08 11.62
N HIS A 365 3.14 15.78 11.94
CA HIS A 365 4.26 14.86 11.71
C HIS A 365 4.60 14.71 10.22
N HIS A 366 3.65 14.98 9.32
CA HIS A 366 3.92 15.04 7.89
C HIS A 366 4.68 16.32 7.48
N LEU A 367 4.49 17.42 8.19
CA LEU A 367 5.14 18.70 7.88
C LEU A 367 6.59 18.76 8.36
N PHE A 368 6.86 18.13 9.50
CA PHE A 368 8.18 18.04 10.11
C PHE A 368 8.51 16.56 10.37
N PRO A 369 8.82 15.80 9.30
CA PRO A 369 9.16 14.41 9.46
C PRO A 369 10.50 14.27 10.18
N LEU A 370 10.66 13.19 10.94
CA LEU A 370 11.90 12.92 11.68
C LEU A 370 12.99 12.44 10.72
N ASP A 371 14.20 12.95 10.87
CA ASP A 371 15.35 12.44 10.13
C ASP A 371 15.67 10.99 10.53
N ALA A 372 15.97 10.17 9.53
CA ALA A 372 16.33 8.78 9.75
C ALA A 372 17.62 8.66 10.58
N PHE A 373 17.59 7.77 11.58
CA PHE A 373 18.76 7.53 12.44
C PHE A 373 19.88 6.83 11.69
N LYS A 374 21.13 7.23 11.97
CA LYS A 374 22.34 6.61 11.42
C LYS A 374 22.51 5.22 12.01
N GLU A 375 22.72 4.23 11.15
CA GLU A 375 22.97 2.85 11.53
C GLU A 375 24.48 2.63 11.66
N ILE A 376 24.92 2.18 12.82
CA ILE A 376 26.32 1.86 13.10
C ILE A 376 26.37 0.44 13.66
N SER A 377 27.38 -0.32 13.24
CA SER A 377 27.61 -1.65 13.80
C SER A 377 28.15 -1.54 15.24
N ILE A 378 27.78 -2.46 16.13
CA ILE A 378 28.31 -2.47 17.52
C ILE A 378 29.84 -2.48 17.54
N ALA A 379 30.49 -3.10 16.55
CA ALA A 379 31.94 -3.21 16.48
C ALA A 379 32.65 -1.85 16.30
N GLU A 380 31.96 -0.88 15.69
CA GLU A 380 32.48 0.47 15.43
C GLU A 380 32.06 1.49 16.50
N TYR A 381 31.16 1.10 17.40
CA TYR A 381 30.60 2.01 18.39
C TYR A 381 31.44 2.03 19.68
N GLU A 382 32.21 3.10 19.88
CA GLU A 382 32.95 3.39 21.10
C GLU A 382 32.08 4.21 22.08
N GLY A 383 31.18 3.55 22.82
CA GLY A 383 30.33 4.21 23.82
C GLY A 383 29.53 3.28 24.73
N GLU A 384 28.73 3.86 25.62
CA GLU A 384 27.84 3.11 26.52
C GLU A 384 26.76 2.37 25.73
N ARG A 385 26.57 1.07 26.00
CA ARG A 385 25.66 0.17 25.28
C ARG A 385 24.23 0.21 25.82
N TYR A 386 23.78 1.36 26.30
CA TYR A 386 22.43 1.52 26.84
C TYR A 386 21.58 2.37 25.89
N CYS A 387 20.38 1.87 25.60
CA CYS A 387 19.41 2.60 24.80
C CYS A 387 18.82 3.75 25.63
N ARG A 388 18.88 4.98 25.12
CA ARG A 388 18.34 6.17 25.81
C ARG A 388 16.81 6.13 25.97
N GLY A 389 16.11 5.37 25.12
CA GLY A 389 14.66 5.28 25.13
C GLY A 389 14.11 4.32 26.18
N CYS A 390 14.62 3.09 26.20
CA CYS A 390 14.13 2.01 27.09
C CYS A 390 15.07 1.70 28.26
N ASP A 391 16.25 2.33 28.32
CA ASP A 391 17.32 2.07 29.30
C ASP A 391 17.80 0.60 29.31
N GLY A 392 17.56 -0.11 28.20
CA GLY A 392 17.96 -1.50 28.00
C GLY A 392 19.36 -1.60 27.38
N GLU A 393 20.09 -2.65 27.76
CA GLU A 393 21.37 -3.01 27.14
C GLU A 393 21.15 -3.48 25.69
N ILE A 394 21.87 -2.89 24.75
CA ILE A 394 21.77 -3.21 23.32
C ILE A 394 22.62 -4.45 23.02
N LYS A 395 21.95 -5.56 22.71
CA LYS A 395 22.57 -6.85 22.35
C LYS A 395 22.58 -7.11 20.85
N ASP A 396 21.77 -6.38 20.09
CA ASP A 396 21.62 -6.52 18.64
C ASP A 396 22.85 -5.97 17.91
N PRO A 397 23.27 -6.53 16.77
CA PRO A 397 24.51 -6.12 16.07
C PRO A 397 24.50 -4.66 15.57
N GLN A 398 23.34 -4.00 15.59
CA GLN A 398 23.10 -2.68 15.03
C GLN A 398 22.65 -1.68 16.10
N VAL A 399 23.22 -0.49 16.03
CA VAL A 399 22.93 0.64 16.91
C VAL A 399 22.42 1.81 16.07
N TYR A 400 21.36 2.48 16.56
CA TYR A 400 20.78 3.63 15.87
C TYR A 400 21.10 4.92 16.60
N ILE A 401 21.65 5.89 15.88
CA ILE A 401 22.06 7.18 16.44
C ILE A 401 21.28 8.31 15.77
N CYS A 402 20.66 9.15 16.59
CA CYS A 402 20.00 10.35 16.10
C CYS A 402 21.01 11.37 15.56
N THR A 403 20.74 11.99 14.41
CA THR A 403 21.63 12.95 13.75
C THR A 403 21.78 14.30 14.45
N ILE A 404 20.85 14.65 15.35
CA ILE A 404 20.79 15.96 16.00
C ILE A 404 21.32 15.89 17.44
N CYS A 405 20.84 14.93 18.23
CA CYS A 405 21.18 14.82 19.65
C CYS A 405 22.22 13.72 19.94
N ASP A 406 22.70 13.01 18.91
CA ASP A 406 23.67 11.90 18.99
C ASP A 406 23.34 10.84 20.05
N CYS A 407 22.05 10.71 20.41
CA CYS A 407 21.59 9.73 21.37
C CYS A 407 21.42 8.36 20.70
N VAL A 408 21.69 7.32 21.48
CA VAL A 408 21.64 5.93 21.04
C VAL A 408 20.28 5.28 21.30
N PHE A 409 19.78 4.55 20.31
CA PHE A 409 18.53 3.80 20.35
C PHE A 409 18.71 2.36 19.87
N CYS A 410 17.92 1.44 20.43
CA CYS A 410 17.78 0.07 19.94
C CYS A 410 16.80 -0.02 18.75
N VAL A 411 16.73 -1.18 18.10
CA VAL A 411 15.84 -1.48 16.97
C VAL A 411 14.38 -1.16 17.29
N GLU A 412 13.88 -1.62 18.44
CA GLU A 412 12.49 -1.44 18.83
C GLU A 412 12.14 0.03 19.08
N CYS A 413 13.06 0.77 19.72
CA CYS A 413 12.90 2.20 19.94
C CYS A 413 12.94 2.98 18.63
N ASP A 414 13.82 2.62 17.70
CA ASP A 414 13.87 3.21 16.35
C ASP A 414 12.51 3.04 15.63
N LEU A 415 11.98 1.81 15.61
CA LEU A 415 10.67 1.52 15.02
C LEU A 415 9.53 2.28 15.70
N PHE A 416 9.51 2.33 17.03
CA PHE A 416 8.48 3.03 17.78
C PHE A 416 8.53 4.54 17.56
N ILE A 417 9.73 5.11 17.54
CA ILE A 417 9.93 6.54 17.28
C ILE A 417 9.47 6.91 15.88
N HIS A 418 9.83 6.13 14.85
CA HIS A 418 9.47 6.47 13.47
C HIS A 418 8.00 6.18 13.13
N ASN A 419 7.38 5.15 13.72
CA ASN A 419 6.01 4.74 13.37
C ASN A 419 4.92 5.36 14.26
N SER A 420 5.21 5.66 15.53
CA SER A 420 4.18 6.07 16.50
C SER A 420 4.45 7.44 17.11
N LEU A 421 5.69 7.71 17.52
CA LEU A 421 6.00 8.95 18.25
C LEU A 421 6.29 10.12 17.29
N HIS A 422 6.87 9.84 16.13
CA HIS A 422 7.29 10.76 15.07
C HIS A 422 8.20 11.93 15.54
N CYS A 423 8.80 11.83 16.73
CA CYS A 423 9.72 12.80 17.29
C CYS A 423 10.81 12.07 18.07
N CYS A 424 12.04 12.58 18.10
CA CYS A 424 13.09 11.98 18.93
C CYS A 424 12.98 12.50 20.38
N PRO A 425 12.83 11.62 21.40
CA PRO A 425 12.76 12.05 22.81
C PRO A 425 14.03 12.77 23.28
N GLY A 426 15.20 12.39 22.73
CA GLY A 426 16.48 13.03 23.05
C GLY A 426 16.52 14.48 22.59
N CYS A 427 16.02 14.77 21.38
CA CYS A 427 15.95 16.13 20.82
C CYS A 427 15.05 17.05 21.66
N ILE A 428 13.97 16.53 22.24
CA ILE A 428 13.05 17.32 23.08
C ILE A 428 13.78 17.82 24.35
N HIS A 429 14.61 16.99 24.96
CA HIS A 429 15.36 17.36 26.17
C HIS A 429 16.60 18.21 25.87
N THR A 430 17.23 18.01 24.71
CA THR A 430 18.42 18.74 24.26
C THR A 430 18.09 20.03 23.52
N GLN A 431 16.81 20.41 23.41
CA GLN A 431 16.43 21.79 23.09
C GLN A 431 16.43 22.67 24.34
N PRO A 432 17.59 23.25 24.71
CA PRO A 432 17.62 24.63 25.14
C PRO A 432 18.50 25.46 24.18
N ASN A 433 17.92 26.54 23.61
CA ASN A 433 18.59 27.72 23.02
C ASN A 433 18.83 27.88 21.49
N SER A 434 18.16 27.21 20.56
CA SER A 434 18.39 27.52 19.11
C SER A 434 17.17 27.83 18.23
N MET A 435 15.97 28.03 18.78
CA MET A 435 14.82 28.52 17.98
C MET A 435 14.09 29.70 18.63
N VAL A 436 14.84 30.76 18.95
CA VAL A 436 14.29 32.12 19.06
C VAL A 436 15.16 33.05 18.22
N SER A 437 14.82 33.15 16.93
CA SER A 437 15.07 34.33 16.09
C SER A 437 14.31 34.20 14.78
#